data_AF-A0A5N5TDS6-F1
#
_entry.id   AF-A0A5N5TDS6-F1
#
_cell.length_a   1.000
_cell.length_b   1.000
_cell.length_c   1.000
_cell.angle_alpha   90.00
_cell.angle_beta   90.00
_cell.angle_gamma   90.00
#
_symmetry.space_group_name_H-M   'P 1'
#
loop_
_entity.id
_entity.type
_entity.pdbx_description
1 polymer ?
#
loop_
_entity_poly.entity_id
_entity_poly.type
_entity_poly.pdbx_seq_one_letter_code
_entity_poly.pdbx_strand_id
1 'polypeptide(L)'
;MEPNVSSKVKIPLLKLSIKMNSKYPKSDKIKSNKEIKASEYWQERAVFPLFVPNEVKYLIENILEFDKGFFRKLLKGTMSHEQCEHIFHNLCKAKQCSDDEDVLKLSIAYSGVVSLLRAVLKINMKTVRESTLQKDLIGLGIPEDLASDVCKIVFGPAHSNIMREIVANNPHLPKLEAFNWSVDVTLSNNWSSKVLEPLCEHDNEDNRW
;
A
#
# COMPACT_ATOMS: atom_id res chain seq x y z
N MET A 1 -20.65 -51.92 1.28
CA MET A 1 -20.67 -51.56 -0.16
C MET A 1 -20.71 -50.06 -0.23
N GLU A 2 -19.55 -49.43 -0.44
CA GLU A 2 -19.32 -48.17 -1.16
C GLU A 2 -17.79 -47.96 -1.26
N PRO A 3 -17.32 -47.18 -2.24
CA PRO A 3 -16.14 -47.54 -3.01
C PRO A 3 -14.85 -46.86 -2.56
N ASN A 4 -13.78 -47.62 -2.75
CA ASN A 4 -12.38 -47.22 -2.70
C ASN A 4 -12.00 -46.57 -4.05
N VAL A 5 -11.66 -45.28 -4.07
CA VAL A 5 -10.83 -44.68 -5.13
C VAL A 5 -9.91 -43.63 -4.50
N SER A 6 -8.74 -44.07 -4.04
CA SER A 6 -7.62 -43.17 -3.73
C SER A 6 -6.86 -42.85 -5.03
N SER A 7 -7.23 -41.75 -5.68
CA SER A 7 -6.44 -41.19 -6.78
C SER A 7 -5.32 -40.31 -6.21
N LYS A 8 -4.08 -40.82 -6.22
CA LYS A 8 -2.88 -40.04 -5.95
C LYS A 8 -2.72 -38.99 -7.05
N VAL A 9 -3.10 -37.75 -6.77
CA VAL A 9 -2.80 -36.60 -7.63
C VAL A 9 -1.33 -36.23 -7.44
N LYS A 10 -0.49 -36.63 -8.38
CA LYS A 10 0.85 -36.04 -8.56
C LYS A 10 0.68 -34.63 -9.09
N ILE A 11 1.04 -33.62 -8.29
CA ILE A 11 1.14 -32.24 -8.77
C ILE A 11 2.55 -32.09 -9.38
N PRO A 12 2.69 -31.86 -10.70
CA PRO A 12 3.99 -31.59 -11.29
C PRO A 12 4.41 -30.16 -10.97
N LEU A 13 5.63 -30.00 -10.43
CA LEU A 13 6.28 -28.71 -10.29
C LEU A 13 6.60 -28.16 -11.69
N LEU A 14 5.80 -27.22 -12.15
CA LEU A 14 6.04 -26.48 -13.38
C LEU A 14 7.26 -25.57 -13.18
N LYS A 15 8.40 -25.94 -13.79
CA LYS A 15 9.50 -25.01 -14.04
C LYS A 15 9.03 -23.97 -15.08
N LEU A 16 8.61 -22.79 -14.61
CA LEU A 16 8.42 -21.62 -15.45
C LEU A 16 9.79 -21.09 -15.92
N SER A 17 10.27 -21.61 -17.05
CA SER A 17 11.30 -20.92 -17.84
C SER A 17 10.62 -19.82 -18.65
N ILE A 18 10.75 -18.58 -18.19
CA ILE A 18 10.32 -17.41 -18.97
C ILE A 18 11.33 -17.24 -20.11
N LYS A 19 11.01 -17.81 -21.28
CA LYS A 19 11.62 -17.40 -22.55
C LYS A 19 11.07 -16.01 -22.88
N MET A 20 11.90 -14.98 -22.70
CA MET A 20 11.66 -13.65 -23.27
C MET A 20 11.59 -13.78 -24.79
N ASN A 21 10.38 -13.89 -25.33
CA ASN A 21 10.15 -13.89 -26.76
C ASN A 21 10.15 -12.44 -27.24
N SER A 22 11.33 -11.94 -27.61
CA SER A 22 11.50 -10.67 -28.32
C SER A 22 10.83 -10.78 -29.70
N LYS A 23 9.52 -10.51 -29.75
CA LYS A 23 8.79 -10.21 -30.97
C LYS A 23 8.36 -8.74 -30.93
N TYR A 24 9.30 -7.86 -31.26
CA TYR A 24 8.94 -6.53 -31.74
C TYR A 24 8.36 -6.67 -33.15
N PRO A 25 7.14 -6.17 -33.43
CA PRO A 25 6.70 -6.01 -34.81
C PRO A 25 7.56 -4.94 -35.48
N LYS A 26 8.11 -5.29 -36.65
CA LYS A 26 8.85 -4.34 -37.51
C LYS A 26 7.91 -3.22 -37.93
N SER A 27 8.39 -1.98 -37.78
CA SER A 27 7.69 -0.76 -38.19
C SER A 27 7.63 -0.65 -39.71
N ASP A 28 6.47 -0.92 -40.30
CA ASP A 28 6.16 -0.45 -41.65
C ASP A 28 5.69 1.01 -41.58
N LYS A 29 6.31 1.81 -42.44
CA LYS A 29 6.14 3.25 -42.55
C LYS A 29 4.71 3.58 -43.00
N ILE A 30 3.95 4.27 -42.15
CA ILE A 30 2.87 5.13 -42.61
C ILE A 30 3.05 6.49 -41.93
N LYS A 31 3.55 7.44 -42.71
CA LYS A 31 3.56 8.86 -42.37
C LYS A 31 2.12 9.38 -42.43
N SER A 32 1.62 10.00 -41.37
CA SER A 32 0.86 11.26 -41.50
C SER A 32 0.70 11.97 -40.15
N ASN A 33 1.30 13.16 -40.10
CA ASN A 33 0.98 14.34 -39.30
C ASN A 33 0.08 14.16 -38.06
N LYS A 34 0.72 13.92 -36.92
CA LYS A 34 0.35 14.46 -35.60
C LYS A 34 1.53 14.18 -34.66
N GLU A 35 2.59 14.98 -34.78
CA GLU A 35 3.58 15.12 -33.71
C GLU A 35 2.95 15.90 -32.56
N ILE A 36 2.02 15.26 -31.86
CA ILE A 36 1.73 15.62 -30.47
C ILE A 36 2.83 14.91 -29.67
N LYS A 37 3.75 15.72 -29.17
CA LYS A 37 4.87 15.42 -28.25
C LYS A 37 4.68 14.16 -27.39
N ALA A 38 4.90 12.98 -27.95
CA ALA A 38 4.89 11.72 -27.19
C ALA A 38 6.18 11.52 -26.37
N SER A 39 7.19 12.38 -26.59
CA SER A 39 8.51 12.29 -25.94
C SER A 39 8.57 12.92 -24.53
N GLU A 40 7.48 13.47 -24.02
CA GLU A 40 7.41 14.11 -22.69
C GLU A 40 6.68 13.25 -21.63
N TYR A 41 6.21 12.05 -22.00
CA TYR A 41 5.26 11.26 -21.20
C TYR A 41 5.83 10.04 -20.45
N TRP A 42 7.15 9.89 -20.39
CA TRP A 42 7.80 8.91 -19.49
C TRP A 42 8.68 9.60 -18.45
N GLN A 43 8.22 10.71 -17.87
CA GLN A 43 8.75 11.11 -16.57
C GLN A 43 8.30 10.04 -15.57
N GLU A 44 9.25 9.24 -15.08
CA GLU A 44 9.04 8.33 -13.97
C GLU A 44 8.44 9.11 -12.80
N ARG A 45 7.12 9.01 -12.62
CA ARG A 45 6.43 9.66 -11.51
C ARG A 45 6.91 9.00 -10.22
N ALA A 46 7.60 9.75 -9.37
CA ALA A 46 8.14 9.26 -8.11
C ALA A 46 7.03 8.90 -7.11
N VAL A 47 5.88 9.60 -7.17
CA VAL A 47 4.76 9.41 -6.23
C VAL A 47 3.84 8.25 -6.63
N PHE A 48 3.42 8.19 -7.89
CA PHE A 48 2.51 7.16 -8.41
C PHE A 48 3.00 6.67 -9.79
N PRO A 49 3.91 5.69 -9.85
CA PRO A 49 4.56 5.27 -11.09
C PRO A 49 3.67 4.46 -12.05
N LEU A 50 2.65 3.74 -11.53
CA LEU A 50 1.82 2.83 -12.33
C LEU A 50 0.31 3.14 -12.26
N PHE A 51 -0.18 3.55 -11.10
CA PHE A 51 -1.60 3.80 -10.87
C PHE A 51 -1.81 4.87 -9.82
N VAL A 52 -2.70 5.82 -10.11
CA VAL A 52 -3.19 6.80 -9.14
C VAL A 52 -4.48 6.26 -8.54
N PRO A 53 -4.57 6.07 -7.20
CA PRO A 53 -5.79 5.64 -6.53
C PRO A 53 -6.98 6.56 -6.84
N ASN A 54 -8.18 6.00 -6.89
CA ASN A 54 -9.38 6.76 -7.26
C ASN A 54 -9.72 7.83 -6.20
N GLU A 55 -9.35 7.58 -4.95
CA GLU A 55 -9.46 8.51 -3.82
C GLU A 55 -8.56 9.74 -4.02
N VAL A 56 -7.37 9.53 -4.60
CA VAL A 56 -6.44 10.63 -4.90
C VAL A 56 -6.94 11.42 -6.11
N LYS A 57 -7.51 10.77 -7.12
CA LYS A 57 -8.16 11.46 -8.25
C LYS A 57 -9.33 12.31 -7.77
N TYR A 58 -10.19 11.74 -6.93
CA TYR A 58 -11.29 12.47 -6.31
C TYR A 58 -10.80 13.68 -5.50
N LEU A 59 -9.74 13.51 -4.71
CA LEU A 59 -9.13 14.62 -3.97
C LEU A 59 -8.65 15.74 -4.91
N ILE A 60 -8.01 15.40 -6.03
CA ILE A 60 -7.50 16.37 -7.01
C ILE A 60 -8.65 17.11 -7.70
N GLU A 61 -9.70 16.39 -8.09
CA GLU A 61 -10.88 16.97 -8.75
C GLU A 61 -11.61 17.97 -7.83
N ASN A 62 -11.65 17.68 -6.53
CA ASN A 62 -12.34 18.51 -5.54
C ASN A 62 -11.39 19.48 -4.79
N ILE A 63 -10.11 19.53 -5.14
CA ILE A 63 -9.11 20.35 -4.44
C ILE A 63 -9.40 21.85 -4.54
N LEU A 64 -10.17 22.26 -5.56
CA LEU A 64 -10.65 23.63 -5.73
C LEU A 64 -11.79 23.98 -4.77
N GLU A 65 -12.61 22.99 -4.37
CA GLU A 65 -13.70 23.18 -3.41
C GLU A 65 -13.20 23.19 -1.96
N PHE A 66 -12.12 22.44 -1.70
CA PHE A 66 -11.44 22.41 -0.42
C PHE A 66 -10.46 23.58 -0.33
N ASP A 67 -10.89 24.70 0.25
CA ASP A 67 -10.03 25.86 0.52
C ASP A 67 -8.63 25.44 1.04
N LYS A 68 -7.59 26.20 0.69
CA LYS A 68 -6.20 25.93 1.08
C LYS A 68 -6.05 25.75 2.59
N GLY A 69 -6.79 26.53 3.38
CA GLY A 69 -6.81 26.42 4.83
C GLY A 69 -7.39 25.08 5.31
N PHE A 70 -8.40 24.56 4.59
CA PHE A 70 -8.99 23.26 4.88
C PHE A 70 -8.06 22.10 4.51
N PHE A 71 -7.38 22.16 3.37
CA PHE A 71 -6.40 21.14 2.99
C PHE A 71 -5.26 21.03 4.02
N ARG A 72 -4.79 22.16 4.55
CA ARG A 72 -3.79 22.17 5.64
C ARG A 72 -4.32 21.54 6.93
N LYS A 73 -5.61 21.74 7.25
CA LYS A 73 -6.26 21.05 8.38
C LYS A 73 -6.36 19.55 8.13
N LEU A 74 -6.66 19.12 6.90
CA LEU A 74 -6.64 17.70 6.52
C LEU A 74 -5.25 17.11 6.72
N LEU A 75 -4.21 17.74 6.18
CA LEU A 75 -2.81 17.31 6.37
C LEU A 75 -2.41 17.24 7.86
N LYS A 76 -2.80 18.24 8.64
CA LYS A 76 -2.51 18.24 10.08
C LYS A 76 -3.26 17.11 10.80
N GLY A 77 -4.50 16.86 10.42
CA GLY A 77 -5.32 15.76 10.95
C GLY A 77 -4.69 14.40 10.66
N THR A 78 -4.23 14.15 9.43
CA THR A 78 -3.59 12.87 9.07
C THR A 78 -2.26 12.62 9.77
N MET A 79 -1.58 13.68 10.21
CA MET A 79 -0.32 13.59 10.96
C MET A 79 -0.53 13.55 12.49
N SER A 80 -1.76 13.74 12.96
CA SER A 80 -2.08 13.75 14.39
C SER A 80 -2.25 12.32 14.92
N HIS A 81 -1.88 12.10 16.19
CA HIS A 81 -2.15 10.85 16.93
C HIS A 81 -3.53 10.83 17.58
N GLU A 82 -4.35 11.84 17.33
CA GLU A 82 -5.72 11.90 17.81
C GLU A 82 -6.54 10.75 17.22
N GLN A 83 -7.55 10.30 17.98
CA GLN A 83 -8.47 9.28 17.49
C GLN A 83 -9.17 9.79 16.22
N CYS A 84 -9.36 8.90 15.26
CA CYS A 84 -10.00 9.22 13.98
C CYS A 84 -11.35 9.93 14.17
N GLU A 85 -12.14 9.53 15.16
CA GLU A 85 -13.44 10.15 15.46
C GLU A 85 -13.32 11.66 15.77
N HIS A 86 -12.34 12.04 16.59
CA HIS A 86 -12.09 13.44 16.95
C HIS A 86 -11.60 14.25 15.74
N ILE A 87 -10.71 13.68 14.92
CA ILE A 87 -10.23 14.30 13.69
C ILE A 87 -11.41 14.54 12.73
N PHE A 88 -12.23 13.52 12.50
CA PHE A 88 -13.38 13.59 11.61
C PHE A 88 -14.42 14.61 12.10
N HIS A 89 -14.75 14.59 13.39
CA HIS A 89 -15.67 15.57 13.97
C HIS A 89 -15.15 17.01 13.82
N ASN A 90 -13.85 17.24 14.01
CA ASN A 90 -13.24 18.56 13.82
C ASN A 90 -13.23 19.00 12.35
N LEU A 91 -12.99 18.08 11.43
CA LEU A 91 -13.05 18.32 9.99
C LEU A 91 -14.48 18.59 9.52
N CYS A 92 -15.47 17.83 9.99
CA CYS A 92 -16.88 18.04 9.69
C CYS A 92 -17.35 19.42 10.17
N LYS A 93 -16.96 19.82 11.38
CA LYS A 93 -17.22 21.18 11.90
C LYS A 93 -16.56 22.26 11.04
N ALA A 94 -15.33 22.04 10.61
CA ALA A 94 -14.61 23.00 9.76
C ALA A 94 -15.20 23.13 8.35
N LYS A 95 -15.77 22.05 7.80
CA LYS A 95 -16.42 22.05 6.47
C LYS A 95 -17.90 22.42 6.53
N GLN A 96 -18.50 22.43 7.73
CA GLN A 96 -19.94 22.62 7.97
C GLN A 96 -20.78 21.53 7.29
N CYS A 97 -20.39 20.27 7.46
CA CYS A 97 -21.14 19.13 6.94
C CYS A 97 -22.56 19.13 7.53
N SER A 98 -23.57 19.17 6.65
CA SER A 98 -24.98 19.18 7.06
C SER A 98 -25.64 17.82 6.80
N ASP A 99 -25.23 17.15 5.72
CA ASP A 99 -25.81 15.89 5.25
C ASP A 99 -24.78 14.74 5.28
N ASP A 100 -25.27 13.50 5.28
CA ASP A 100 -24.44 12.28 5.23
C ASP A 100 -23.56 12.23 3.97
N GLU A 101 -24.04 12.79 2.86
CA GLU A 101 -23.27 12.92 1.62
C GLU A 101 -22.02 13.79 1.79
N ASP A 102 -22.08 14.86 2.58
CA ASP A 102 -20.91 15.72 2.83
C ASP A 102 -19.85 14.98 3.66
N VAL A 103 -20.30 14.14 4.60
CA VAL A 103 -19.42 13.30 5.42
C VAL A 103 -18.74 12.25 4.56
N LEU A 104 -19.48 11.61 3.64
CA LEU A 104 -18.91 10.65 2.69
C LEU A 104 -17.86 11.31 1.78
N LYS A 105 -18.17 12.46 1.18
CA LYS A 105 -17.20 13.20 0.34
C LYS A 105 -15.95 13.59 1.13
N LEU A 106 -16.12 14.05 2.36
CA LEU A 106 -15.00 14.35 3.25
C LEU A 106 -14.16 13.11 3.58
N SER A 107 -14.79 11.95 3.81
CA SER A 107 -14.09 10.69 4.07
C SER A 107 -13.25 10.22 2.89
N ILE A 108 -13.77 10.36 1.66
CA ILE A 108 -13.05 10.03 0.42
C ILE A 108 -11.88 11.00 0.21
N ALA A 109 -12.09 12.30 0.47
CA ALA A 109 -11.01 13.28 0.40
C ALA A 109 -9.91 12.99 1.44
N TYR A 110 -10.30 12.67 2.68
CA TYR A 110 -9.37 12.32 3.76
C TYR A 110 -8.56 11.07 3.41
N SER A 111 -9.20 10.02 2.88
CA SER A 111 -8.51 8.81 2.45
C SER A 111 -7.56 9.06 1.26
N GLY A 112 -7.93 9.99 0.37
CA GLY A 112 -7.07 10.51 -0.69
C GLY A 112 -5.80 11.17 -0.13
N VAL A 113 -5.93 12.03 0.90
CA VAL A 113 -4.78 12.68 1.55
C VAL A 113 -3.89 11.67 2.25
N VAL A 114 -4.46 10.70 2.97
CA VAL A 114 -3.70 9.62 3.62
C VAL A 114 -2.94 8.79 2.59
N SER A 115 -3.58 8.45 1.47
CA SER A 115 -2.97 7.66 0.40
C SER A 115 -1.85 8.42 -0.30
N LEU A 116 -2.06 9.71 -0.57
CA LEU A 116 -1.04 10.61 -1.09
C LEU A 116 0.15 10.68 -0.14
N LEU A 117 -0.09 10.97 1.15
CA LEU A 117 0.98 11.10 2.13
C LEU A 117 1.75 9.78 2.29
N ARG A 118 1.05 8.64 2.32
CA ARG A 118 1.68 7.31 2.35
C ARG A 118 2.56 7.06 1.13
N ALA A 119 2.14 7.47 -0.06
CA ALA A 119 2.92 7.31 -1.28
C ALA A 119 4.17 8.19 -1.24
N VAL A 120 4.01 9.45 -0.85
CA VAL A 120 5.09 10.42 -0.82
C VAL A 120 6.12 10.10 0.28
N LEU A 121 5.67 9.67 1.46
CA LEU A 121 6.57 9.29 2.57
C LEU A 121 7.37 8.01 2.29
N LYS A 122 6.94 7.17 1.34
CA LYS A 122 7.68 5.98 0.90
C LYS A 122 8.81 6.32 -0.08
N ILE A 123 8.89 7.56 -0.56
CA ILE A 123 9.88 7.97 -1.54
C ILE A 123 11.28 7.90 -0.92
N ASN A 124 12.22 7.34 -1.67
CA ASN A 124 13.61 7.35 -1.27
C ASN A 124 14.20 8.75 -1.47
N MET A 125 14.36 9.48 -0.37
CA MET A 125 14.94 10.84 -0.36
C MET A 125 16.38 10.90 -0.87
N LYS A 126 17.09 9.77 -0.99
CA LYS A 126 18.45 9.71 -1.56
C LYS A 126 18.45 9.79 -3.08
N THR A 127 17.38 9.35 -3.73
CA THR A 127 17.30 9.27 -5.20
C THR A 127 16.41 10.37 -5.78
N VAL A 128 15.39 10.81 -5.04
CA VAL A 128 14.43 11.82 -5.50
C VAL A 128 14.72 13.16 -4.85
N ARG A 129 14.88 14.20 -5.68
CA ARG A 129 15.03 15.59 -5.24
C ARG A 129 13.68 16.24 -4.97
N GLU A 130 13.65 17.22 -4.08
CA GLU A 130 12.46 18.01 -3.77
C GLU A 130 11.83 18.63 -5.01
N SER A 131 12.64 19.18 -5.93
CA SER A 131 12.16 19.76 -7.18
C SER A 131 11.45 18.75 -8.09
N THR A 132 11.84 17.47 -8.03
CA THR A 132 11.22 16.41 -8.81
C THR A 132 9.88 16.04 -8.20
N LEU A 133 9.83 15.88 -6.87
CA LEU A 133 8.58 15.65 -6.15
C LEU A 133 7.57 16.78 -6.40
N GLN A 134 8.00 18.04 -6.33
CA GLN A 134 7.12 19.18 -6.55
C GLN A 134 6.52 19.17 -7.96
N LYS A 135 7.33 18.89 -8.99
CA LYS A 135 6.85 18.75 -10.38
C LYS A 135 5.86 17.61 -10.54
N ASP A 136 6.11 16.48 -9.89
CA ASP A 136 5.20 15.33 -9.92
C ASP A 136 3.85 15.65 -9.27
N LEU A 137 3.85 16.37 -8.14
CA LEU A 137 2.63 16.81 -7.46
C LEU A 137 1.85 17.83 -8.30
N ILE A 138 2.54 18.78 -8.94
CA ILE A 138 1.92 19.73 -9.87
C ILE A 138 1.36 18.98 -11.09
N GLY A 139 2.09 18.00 -11.62
CA GLY A 139 1.65 17.14 -12.72
C GLY A 139 0.47 16.23 -12.37
N LEU A 140 0.22 15.99 -11.08
CA LEU A 140 -1.01 15.36 -10.59
C LEU A 140 -2.20 16.32 -10.56
N GLY A 141 -2.00 17.64 -10.64
CA GLY A 141 -3.06 18.65 -10.55
C GLY A 141 -3.17 19.32 -9.19
N ILE A 142 -2.19 19.13 -8.30
CA ILE A 142 -2.14 19.81 -7.00
C ILE A 142 -1.56 21.23 -7.19
N PRO A 143 -2.23 22.28 -6.67
CA PRO A 143 -1.71 23.64 -6.70
C PRO A 143 -0.30 23.76 -6.10
N GLU A 144 0.54 24.60 -6.68
CA GLU A 144 1.97 24.73 -6.31
C GLU A 144 2.17 25.03 -4.82
N ASP A 145 1.33 25.87 -4.21
CA ASP A 145 1.36 26.17 -2.78
C ASP A 145 1.19 24.91 -1.91
N LEU A 146 0.23 24.06 -2.28
CA LEU A 146 -0.07 22.82 -1.55
C LEU A 146 1.01 21.76 -1.83
N ALA A 147 1.54 21.72 -3.05
CA ALA A 147 2.67 20.87 -3.39
C ALA A 147 3.92 21.21 -2.56
N SER A 148 4.19 22.51 -2.34
CA SER A 148 5.28 22.97 -1.46
C SER A 148 5.06 22.52 -0.01
N ASP A 149 3.83 22.63 0.49
CA ASP A 149 3.51 22.19 1.86
C ASP A 149 3.73 20.67 2.03
N VAL A 150 3.36 19.86 1.03
CA VAL A 150 3.64 18.42 1.02
C VAL A 150 5.15 18.14 0.93
N CYS A 151 5.89 18.88 0.10
CA CYS A 151 7.35 18.74 0.01
C CYS A 151 8.05 19.03 1.35
N LYS A 152 7.61 20.05 2.08
CA LYS A 152 8.12 20.36 3.43
C LYS A 152 7.85 19.26 4.45
N ILE A 153 6.77 18.50 4.31
CA ILE A 153 6.50 17.36 5.20
C ILE A 153 7.54 16.25 4.98
N VAL A 154 8.01 16.07 3.75
CA VAL A 154 8.91 14.99 3.35
C VAL A 154 10.37 15.36 3.54
N PHE A 155 10.77 16.54 3.04
CA PHE A 155 12.15 17.02 3.09
C PHE A 155 12.44 17.91 4.29
N GLY A 156 11.43 18.29 5.06
CA GLY A 156 11.57 19.14 6.23
C GLY A 156 11.85 18.37 7.54
N PRO A 157 12.02 19.11 8.66
CA PRO A 157 12.40 18.53 9.94
C PRO A 157 11.35 17.59 10.54
N ALA A 158 10.07 17.81 10.20
CA ALA A 158 8.95 17.00 10.67
C ALA A 158 9.03 15.54 10.19
N HIS A 159 9.65 15.28 9.04
CA HIS A 159 9.75 13.93 8.47
C HIS A 159 10.34 12.91 9.44
N SER A 160 11.42 13.29 10.14
CA SER A 160 12.09 12.41 11.09
C SER A 160 11.19 12.00 12.26
N ASN A 161 10.34 12.93 12.75
CA ASN A 161 9.40 12.66 13.82
C ASN A 161 8.26 11.76 13.33
N ILE A 162 7.71 12.07 12.16
CA ILE A 162 6.65 11.27 11.53
C ILE A 162 7.12 9.83 11.30
N MET A 163 8.33 9.63 10.77
CA MET A 163 8.88 8.28 10.57
C MET A 163 9.08 7.53 11.89
N ARG A 164 9.58 8.21 12.93
CA ARG A 164 9.74 7.59 14.25
C ARG A 164 8.40 7.13 14.82
N GLU A 165 7.37 7.97 14.70
CA GLU A 165 6.02 7.66 15.18
C GLU A 165 5.36 6.54 14.37
N ILE A 166 5.53 6.53 13.05
CA ILE A 166 5.06 5.43 12.19
C ILE A 166 5.70 4.11 12.62
N VAL A 167 7.01 4.11 12.93
CA VAL A 167 7.71 2.90 13.39
C VAL A 167 7.23 2.48 14.79
N ALA A 168 7.05 3.44 15.71
CA ALA A 168 6.60 3.17 17.07
C ALA A 168 5.16 2.63 17.13
N ASN A 169 4.28 3.14 16.26
CA ASN A 169 2.86 2.76 16.19
C ASN A 169 2.59 1.65 15.16
N ASN A 170 3.62 1.06 14.55
CA ASN A 170 3.44 0.03 13.55
C ASN A 170 2.97 -1.26 14.24
N PRO A 171 1.77 -1.80 13.92
CA PRO A 171 1.36 -3.09 14.46
C PRO A 171 2.38 -4.15 14.04
N HIS A 172 3.11 -4.69 15.03
CA HIS A 172 4.05 -5.77 14.77
C HIS A 172 3.29 -7.05 14.47
N LEU A 173 3.75 -7.78 13.46
CA LEU A 173 3.30 -9.15 13.26
C LEU A 173 3.73 -9.98 14.49
N PRO A 174 2.89 -10.93 14.94
CA PRO A 174 3.28 -11.84 16.00
C PRO A 174 4.60 -12.51 15.62
N LYS A 175 5.57 -12.43 16.52
CA LYS A 175 6.89 -13.06 16.36
C LYS A 175 6.85 -14.40 17.07
N LEU A 176 7.36 -15.44 16.42
CA LEU A 176 7.59 -16.72 17.07
C LEU A 176 8.79 -16.56 18.00
N GLU A 177 8.54 -16.43 19.30
CA GLU A 177 9.60 -16.22 20.31
C GLU A 177 10.36 -17.52 20.61
N ALA A 178 9.64 -18.64 20.69
CA ALA A 178 10.21 -19.96 20.91
C ALA A 178 9.39 -21.01 20.15
N PHE A 179 10.07 -22.06 19.70
CA PHE A 179 9.46 -23.22 19.06
C PHE A 179 10.01 -24.48 19.71
N ASN A 180 9.22 -25.05 20.63
CA ASN A 180 9.54 -26.32 21.26
C ASN A 180 8.88 -27.46 20.47
N TRP A 181 9.66 -28.50 20.20
CA TRP A 181 9.20 -29.71 19.52
C TRP A 181 9.89 -30.92 20.16
N SER A 182 9.14 -31.99 20.35
CA SER A 182 9.64 -33.30 20.76
C SER A 182 9.46 -34.30 19.61
N VAL A 183 10.28 -35.35 19.60
CA VAL A 183 10.09 -36.51 18.72
C VAL A 183 9.77 -37.69 19.60
N ASP A 184 8.54 -38.15 19.52
CA ASP A 184 8.10 -39.39 20.13
C ASP A 184 8.14 -40.50 19.10
N VAL A 185 8.54 -41.69 19.54
CA VAL A 185 8.54 -42.87 18.67
C VAL A 185 7.32 -43.69 19.03
N THR A 186 6.36 -43.75 18.11
CA THR A 186 5.14 -44.55 18.28
C THR A 186 5.21 -45.81 17.42
N LEU A 187 4.52 -46.87 17.86
CA LEU A 187 4.37 -48.05 17.03
C LEU A 187 3.32 -47.77 15.95
N SER A 188 3.63 -48.09 14.70
CA SER A 188 2.65 -48.00 13.63
C SER A 188 1.41 -48.84 13.96
N ASN A 189 0.21 -48.27 13.78
CA ASN A 189 -1.07 -48.97 14.00
C ASN A 189 -1.40 -49.99 12.91
N ASN A 190 -0.42 -50.37 12.08
CA ASN A 190 -0.61 -51.26 10.95
C ASN A 190 -0.37 -52.72 11.37
N TRP A 191 -1.41 -53.56 11.23
CA TRP A 191 -1.44 -54.94 11.75
C TRP A 191 -0.36 -55.87 11.16
N SER A 192 0.13 -55.60 9.95
CA SER A 192 1.02 -56.51 9.21
C SER A 192 2.52 -56.24 9.34
N SER A 193 2.94 -55.07 9.83
CA SER A 193 4.35 -54.77 10.11
C SER A 193 4.44 -53.68 11.17
N LYS A 194 4.80 -54.07 12.40
CA LYS A 194 5.10 -53.12 13.47
C LYS A 194 6.43 -52.44 13.17
N VAL A 195 6.38 -51.20 12.71
CA VAL A 195 7.54 -50.38 12.40
C VAL A 195 7.50 -49.16 13.32
N LEU A 196 8.66 -48.72 13.80
CA LEU A 196 8.77 -47.50 14.60
C LEU A 196 8.57 -46.29 13.69
N GLU A 197 7.57 -45.47 13.98
CA GLU A 197 7.29 -44.25 13.23
C GLU A 197 7.63 -43.02 14.10
N PRO A 198 8.45 -42.09 13.58
CA PRO A 198 8.71 -40.84 14.28
C PRO A 198 7.46 -39.95 14.22
N LEU A 199 6.96 -39.57 15.39
CA LEU A 199 5.88 -38.60 15.57
C LEU A 199 6.49 -37.31 16.12
N CYS A 200 6.29 -36.20 15.43
CA CYS A 200 6.65 -34.89 15.95
C CYS A 200 5.42 -34.28 16.62
N GLU A 201 5.49 -34.07 17.93
CA GLU A 201 4.50 -33.29 18.67
C GLU A 201 5.01 -31.85 18.84
N HIS A 202 4.10 -30.90 18.71
CA HIS A 202 4.36 -29.48 18.94
C HIS A 202 3.52 -29.04 20.14
N ASP A 203 4.19 -28.63 21.20
CA ASP A 203 3.55 -28.08 22.39
C ASP A 203 3.11 -26.64 22.10
N ASN A 204 1.80 -26.47 21.89
CA ASN A 204 1.15 -25.16 21.97
C ASN A 204 0.91 -24.85 23.45
N GLU A 205 1.81 -24.11 24.10
CA GLU A 205 1.64 -23.63 25.50
C GLU A 205 0.51 -22.58 25.68
N ASP A 206 -0.35 -22.38 24.68
CA ASP A 206 -1.40 -21.35 24.66
C ASP A 206 -2.78 -21.79 25.19
N ASN A 207 -2.89 -22.97 25.83
CA ASN A 207 -4.14 -23.44 26.46
C ASN A 207 -4.15 -23.21 27.99
N ARG A 208 -4.01 -21.96 28.43
CA ARG A 208 -4.41 -21.54 29.77
C ARG A 208 -5.65 -20.63 29.69
N TRP A 209 -6.82 -21.26 29.73
CA TRP A 209 -8.10 -20.62 30.10
C TRP A 209 -8.40 -20.93 31.57
#